data_AF-A0A531K7E4-F1
#
_entry.id   AF-A0A531K7E4-F1
#
_cell.length_a   1.000
_cell.length_b   1.000
_cell.length_c   1.000
_cell.angle_alpha   90.00
_cell.angle_beta   90.00
_cell.angle_gamma   90.00
#
_symmetry.space_group_name_H-M   'P 1'
#
loop_
_entity.id
_entity.type
_entity.pdbx_description
1 polymer ?
#
loop_
_entity_poly.entity_id
_entity_poly.type
_entity_poly.pdbx_seq_one_letter_code
_entity_poly.pdbx_strand_id
1 'polypeptide(L)' 'MAAHNLPPEFGWLLDELFTKVLDGRNETLADGVQRALGRQPKDFSAYATETAASGIWSN' A
#
# COMPACT_ATOMS: atom_id res chain seq x y z
N MET A 1 -17.17 3.47 -16.26
CA MET A 1 -16.19 3.17 -15.20
C MET A 1 -15.94 1.68 -15.25
N ALA A 2 -14.70 1.25 -15.47
CA ALA A 2 -14.39 -0.17 -15.53
C ALA A 2 -14.66 -0.78 -14.14
N ALA A 3 -15.75 -1.53 -14.01
CA ALA A 3 -15.87 -2.48 -12.93
C ALA A 3 -14.72 -3.46 -13.14
N HIS A 4 -13.70 -3.39 -12.30
CA HIS A 4 -12.61 -4.36 -12.31
C HIS A 4 -13.26 -5.74 -12.21
N ASN A 5 -12.94 -6.67 -13.13
CA ASN A 5 -13.37 -8.08 -13.10
C ASN A 5 -12.73 -8.77 -11.89
N LEU A 6 -13.11 -8.35 -10.69
CA LEU A 6 -12.70 -8.96 -9.44
C LEU A 6 -13.68 -10.09 -9.16
N PRO A 7 -13.16 -11.30 -8.88
CA PRO A 7 -13.99 -12.37 -8.40
C PRO A 7 -14.85 -11.95 -7.19
N PRO A 8 -16.13 -12.37 -7.11
CA PRO A 8 -17.08 -11.90 -6.09
C PRO A 8 -16.59 -12.07 -4.64
N GLU A 9 -15.74 -13.06 -4.38
CA GLU A 9 -15.14 -13.31 -3.07
C GLU A 9 -14.28 -12.13 -2.56
N PHE A 10 -13.75 -11.29 -3.45
CA PHE A 10 -12.97 -10.12 -3.05
C PHE A 10 -13.82 -8.94 -2.61
N GLY A 11 -15.13 -8.94 -2.91
CA GLY A 11 -16.02 -7.83 -2.54
C GLY A 11 -16.05 -7.59 -1.03
N TRP A 12 -16.15 -8.68 -0.24
CA TRP A 12 -16.09 -8.60 1.22
C TRP A 12 -14.74 -8.06 1.73
N LEU A 13 -13.63 -8.55 1.15
CA LEU A 13 -12.29 -8.12 1.56
C LEU A 13 -12.08 -6.62 1.30
N LEU A 14 -12.49 -6.13 0.14
CA LEU A 14 -12.36 -4.72 -0.20
C LEU A 14 -13.22 -3.83 0.71
N ASP A 15 -14.45 -4.25 1.01
CA ASP A 15 -15.30 -3.54 1.97
C ASP A 15 -14.65 -3.44 3.35
N GLU A 16 -14.10 -4.54 3.87
CA GLU A 16 -13.40 -4.56 5.15
C GLU A 16 -12.13 -3.68 5.12
N LEU A 17 -11.32 -3.76 4.06
CA LEU A 17 -10.12 -2.96 3.91
C LEU A 17 -10.44 -1.46 3.90
N PHE A 18 -11.43 -1.03 3.13
CA PHE A 18 -11.76 0.39 3.01
C PHE A 18 -12.54 0.94 4.21
N THR A 19 -13.41 0.15 4.84
CA THR A 19 -14.26 0.65 5.93
C THR A 19 -13.67 0.45 7.33
N LYS A 20 -12.81 -0.55 7.53
CA LYS A 20 -12.26 -0.91 8.85
C LYS A 20 -10.75 -0.71 8.96
N VAL A 21 -9.99 -1.00 7.91
CA VAL A 21 -8.52 -0.93 7.97
C VAL A 21 -7.99 0.45 7.59
N LEU A 22 -8.59 1.08 6.57
CA LEU A 22 -8.23 2.41 6.07
C LEU A 22 -9.12 3.51 6.67
N ASP A 23 -9.51 3.36 7.93
CA ASP A 23 -10.35 4.31 8.67
C ASP A 23 -9.59 5.50 9.29
N GLY A 24 -8.32 5.69 8.90
CA GLY A 24 -7.43 6.75 9.40
C GLY A 24 -6.57 6.35 10.61
N ARG A 25 -6.90 5.29 11.36
CA ARG A 25 -6.10 4.88 12.54
C ARG A 25 -4.65 4.46 12.20
N ASN A 26 -4.39 4.17 10.93
CA ASN A 26 -3.09 3.71 10.43
C ASN A 26 -2.38 4.76 9.55
N GLU A 27 -2.80 6.03 9.58
CA GLU A 27 -2.33 7.05 8.64
C GLU A 27 -0.95 7.65 8.97
N THR A 28 -0.47 7.46 10.20
CA THR A 28 0.81 8.01 10.66
C THR A 28 1.89 6.94 10.74
N LEU A 29 3.14 7.34 10.50
CA LEU A 29 4.29 6.46 10.66
C LEU A 29 4.42 5.95 12.10
N ALA A 30 4.65 4.64 12.22
CA ALA A 30 5.07 4.00 13.46
C ALA A 30 6.60 3.78 13.48
N ASP A 31 7.14 3.30 14.60
CA ASP A 31 8.57 3.10 14.83
C ASP A 31 9.09 1.69 14.48
N GLY A 32 8.24 0.85 13.90
CA GLY A 32 8.53 -0.58 13.72
C GLY A 32 9.76 -0.85 12.86
N VAL A 33 9.99 -0.04 11.81
CA VAL A 33 11.16 -0.19 10.93
C VAL A 33 12.45 0.14 11.67
N GLN A 34 12.43 1.19 12.48
CA GLN A 34 13.55 1.62 13.31
C GLN A 34 13.89 0.53 14.32
N ARG A 35 12.88 -0.03 15.01
CA ARG A 35 13.05 -1.12 15.99
C ARG A 35 13.58 -2.40 15.36
N ALA A 36 13.11 -2.76 14.17
CA ALA A 36 13.49 -4.01 13.52
C ALA A 36 14.82 -3.94 12.76
N LEU A 37 15.11 -2.81 12.11
CA LEU A 37 16.20 -2.69 11.12
C LEU A 37 17.22 -1.59 11.43
N GLY A 38 17.03 -0.79 12.49
CA GLY A 38 17.97 0.26 12.88
C GLY A 38 18.08 1.44 11.91
N ARG A 39 17.11 1.60 10.98
CA ARG A 39 17.05 2.70 10.01
C ARG A 39 15.65 3.29 9.92
N GLN A 40 15.53 4.49 9.35
CA GLN A 40 14.23 5.10 9.07
C GLN A 40 13.46 4.31 7.98
N PRO A 41 12.10 4.32 8.01
CA PRO A 41 11.31 3.82 6.91
C PRO A 41 11.64 4.60 5.63
N LYS A 42 11.53 3.91 4.49
CA LYS A 42 11.71 4.55 3.20
C LYS A 42 10.46 5.36 2.87
N ASP A 43 10.65 6.58 2.38
CA ASP A 43 9.55 7.36 1.86
C ASP A 43 8.90 6.66 0.63
N PHE A 44 7.58 6.60 0.61
CA PHE A 44 6.86 5.87 -0.44
C PHE A 44 7.02 6.53 -1.81
N SER A 45 7.11 7.86 -1.88
CA SER A 45 7.31 8.57 -3.15
C SER A 45 8.68 8.25 -3.75
N ALA A 46 9.72 8.19 -2.91
CA ALA A 46 11.06 7.77 -3.35
C ALA A 46 11.04 6.33 -3.88
N TYR A 47 10.36 5.41 -3.17
CA TYR A 47 10.18 4.03 -3.66
C TYR A 47 9.46 3.98 -5.01
N ALA A 48 8.35 4.71 -5.15
CA ALA A 48 7.57 4.71 -6.38
C ALA A 48 8.37 5.25 -7.57
N THR A 49 9.13 6.34 -7.37
CA THR A 49 10.01 6.91 -8.40
C THR A 49 11.10 5.94 -8.85
N GLU A 50 11.83 5.33 -7.90
CA GLU A 50 12.87 4.35 -8.22
C GLU A 50 12.31 3.11 -8.92
N THR A 51 11.15 2.63 -8.49
CA THR A 51 10.51 1.44 -9.06
C THR A 51 10.01 1.72 -10.47
N ALA A 52 9.40 2.88 -10.72
CA ALA A 52 9.02 3.30 -12.07
C ALA A 52 10.24 3.38 -13.00
N ALA A 53 11.35 3.95 -12.52
CA ALA A 53 12.58 4.06 -13.29
C ALA A 53 13.22 2.71 -13.65
N SER A 54 12.94 1.65 -12.88
CA SER A 54 13.39 0.29 -13.21
C SER A 54 12.74 -0.30 -14.46
N GLY A 55 11.62 0.28 -14.92
CA GLY A 55 10.88 -0.21 -16.08
C GLY A 55 10.02 -1.45 -15.83
N ILE A 56 9.94 -1.95 -14.59
CA ILE A 56 9.15 -3.15 -14.22
C ILE A 56 7.64 -3.02 -14.53
N TRP A 57 7.16 -1.78 -14.71
CA TRP A 57 5.75 -1.48 -15.03
C TRP A 57 5.50 -1.13 -16.51
N SER A 58 6.55 -1.13 -17.34
CA SER A 58 6.45 -0.84 -18.77
C SER A 58 6.02 -2.10 -19.52
N ASN A 59 4.74 -2.45 -19.41
CA ASN A 59 4.08 -3.45 -20.27
C ASN A 59 3.70 -2.86 -21.63
#